data_AF-A0A0R3U5Q7-F1
#
_entry.id   AF-A0A0R3U5Q7-F1
#
_cell.length_a   1.000
_cell.length_b   1.000
_cell.length_c   1.000
_cell.angle_alpha   90.00
_cell.angle_beta   90.00
_cell.angle_gamma   90.00
#
_symmetry.space_group_name_H-M   'P 1'
#
loop_
_entity.id
_entity.type
_entity.pdbx_description
1 polymer ?
#
loop_
_entity_poly.entity_id
_entity_poly.type
_entity_poly.pdbx_seq_one_letter_code
_entity_poly.pdbx_strand_id
1 'polypeptide(L)'
;MLFIDAANLNPPSSQAEGPSLDEAPSKSSGAVERRSPSPPCIRCGVCNKKLGLIEQGIVCACGGNFCNYHRYTDRHECTFDYQADGRERLRKANPTVTSEKLRKI
;
A
#
# COMPACT_ATOMS: atom_id res chain seq x y z
N MET A 1 -15.26 13.44 -41.86
CA MET A 1 -14.71 12.14 -41.42
C MET A 1 -13.52 12.39 -40.51
N LEU A 2 -13.79 12.64 -39.23
CA LEU A 2 -12.78 12.58 -38.17
C LEU A 2 -13.36 11.63 -37.13
N PHE A 3 -12.88 10.39 -37.14
CA PHE A 3 -13.23 9.36 -36.16
C PHE A 3 -12.38 9.62 -34.92
N ILE A 4 -13.02 10.00 -33.82
CA ILE A 4 -12.39 10.00 -32.50
C ILE A 4 -12.71 8.63 -31.91
N ASP A 5 -11.78 7.69 -32.02
CA ASP A 5 -11.88 6.41 -31.32
C ASP A 5 -11.59 6.62 -29.83
N ALA A 6 -12.65 6.88 -29.07
CA ALA A 6 -12.64 6.81 -27.63
C ALA A 6 -12.52 5.33 -27.23
N ALA A 7 -11.28 4.86 -27.03
CA ALA A 7 -10.99 3.56 -26.46
C ALA A 7 -11.44 3.50 -24.97
N ASN A 8 -12.73 3.17 -24.82
CA ASN A 8 -13.35 2.29 -23.83
C ASN A 8 -12.41 1.74 -22.72
N LEU A 9 -12.30 2.49 -21.61
CA LEU A 9 -11.83 1.96 -20.33
C LEU A 9 -13.03 1.31 -19.63
N ASN A 10 -13.15 -0.01 -19.78
CA ASN A 10 -14.16 -0.81 -19.11
C ASN A 10 -13.54 -1.42 -17.83
N PRO A 11 -13.91 -0.98 -16.61
CA PRO A 11 -13.47 -1.65 -15.39
C PRO A 11 -14.31 -2.91 -15.16
N PRO A 12 -13.72 -4.07 -14.81
CA PRO A 12 -14.50 -5.25 -14.46
C PRO A 12 -15.18 -5.03 -13.10
N SER A 13 -16.51 -4.86 -13.16
CA SER A 13 -17.43 -4.91 -12.04
C SER A 13 -17.30 -6.25 -11.29
N SER A 14 -16.58 -6.26 -10.18
CA SER A 14 -16.55 -7.41 -9.26
C SER A 14 -17.73 -7.30 -8.30
N GLN A 15 -18.82 -8.01 -8.65
CA GLN A 15 -19.91 -8.31 -7.73
C GLN A 15 -19.46 -9.47 -6.82
N ALA A 16 -19.60 -9.28 -5.51
CA ALA A 16 -19.52 -10.36 -4.53
C ALA A 16 -20.78 -10.28 -3.66
N GLU A 17 -21.46 -11.42 -3.61
CA GLU A 17 -22.81 -11.62 -3.15
C GLU A 17 -22.78 -11.91 -1.63
N GLY A 18 -23.68 -11.27 -0.89
CA GLY A 18 -23.82 -11.51 0.55
C GLY A 18 -24.70 -12.73 0.82
N PRO A 19 -24.37 -13.58 1.81
CA PRO A 19 -25.33 -14.48 2.40
C PRO A 19 -25.98 -13.83 3.64
N SER A 20 -27.28 -13.59 3.51
CA SER A 20 -28.23 -13.49 4.62
C SER A 20 -28.43 -14.88 5.21
N LEU A 21 -28.28 -15.04 6.52
CA LEU A 21 -28.99 -16.05 7.31
C LEU A 21 -29.18 -15.54 8.74
N ASP A 22 -30.44 -15.27 9.07
CA ASP A 22 -30.98 -15.15 10.41
C ASP A 22 -30.85 -16.48 11.17
N GLU A 23 -30.36 -16.46 12.42
CA GLU A 23 -30.98 -17.26 13.50
C GLU A 23 -30.49 -16.78 14.89
N ALA A 24 -31.43 -16.39 15.74
CA ALA A 24 -31.21 -16.17 17.16
C ALA A 24 -31.32 -17.51 17.92
N PRO A 25 -30.54 -17.69 19.00
CA PRO A 25 -31.19 -18.12 20.22
C PRO A 25 -30.70 -17.38 21.47
N SER A 26 -31.70 -16.99 22.26
CA SER A 26 -31.63 -16.53 23.63
C SER A 26 -31.12 -17.63 24.57
N LYS A 27 -30.13 -17.33 25.43
CA LYS A 27 -30.24 -17.36 26.92
C LYS A 27 -28.89 -17.54 27.65
N SER A 28 -28.77 -16.70 28.68
CA SER A 28 -28.17 -16.90 30.02
C SER A 28 -26.66 -17.08 30.21
N SER A 29 -26.10 -16.04 30.83
CA SER A 29 -25.32 -16.06 32.07
C SER A 29 -23.92 -16.69 32.05
N GLY A 30 -22.92 -15.83 32.11
CA GLY A 30 -21.54 -16.18 32.44
C GLY A 30 -20.58 -15.03 32.15
N ALA A 31 -20.63 -13.99 32.98
CA ALA A 31 -19.69 -12.87 32.90
C ALA A 31 -18.26 -13.34 33.22
N VAL A 32 -17.47 -13.53 32.18
CA VAL A 32 -16.02 -13.30 32.17
C VAL A 32 -15.66 -12.89 30.76
N GLU A 33 -15.75 -11.58 30.52
CA GLU A 33 -15.35 -10.92 29.29
C GLU A 33 -13.86 -11.20 29.03
N ARG A 34 -13.59 -12.20 28.19
CA ARG A 34 -12.26 -12.34 27.58
C ARG A 34 -12.10 -11.16 26.64
N ARG A 35 -11.45 -10.09 27.13
CA ARG A 35 -11.01 -8.99 26.29
C ARG A 35 -10.12 -9.57 25.19
N SER A 36 -10.65 -9.65 23.98
CA SER A 36 -9.86 -9.85 22.77
C SER A 36 -8.70 -8.85 22.81
N PRO A 37 -7.45 -9.27 22.54
CA PRO A 37 -6.36 -8.30 22.48
C PRO A 37 -6.71 -7.25 21.43
N SER A 38 -6.95 -6.02 21.88
CA SER A 38 -7.16 -4.88 20.99
C SER A 38 -5.97 -4.80 20.03
N PRO A 39 -6.18 -4.47 18.74
CA PRO A 39 -5.09 -4.43 17.77
C PRO A 39 -3.97 -3.52 18.29
N PRO A 40 -2.69 -3.92 18.14
CA PRO A 40 -1.57 -3.16 18.65
C PRO A 40 -1.59 -1.75 18.06
N CYS A 41 -1.58 -0.73 18.93
CA CYS A 41 -1.57 0.64 18.47
C CYS A 41 -0.18 0.98 17.89
N ILE A 42 -0.11 1.19 16.58
CA ILE A 42 1.14 1.60 15.93
C ILE A 42 1.37 3.09 16.21
N ARG A 43 2.62 3.45 16.52
CA ARG A 43 3.04 4.82 16.85
C ARG A 43 4.16 5.27 15.93
N CYS A 44 4.28 6.58 15.76
CA CYS A 44 5.38 7.20 15.03
C CYS A 44 6.72 6.95 15.75
N GLY A 45 7.74 6.49 15.02
CA GLY A 45 9.08 6.27 15.58
C GLY A 45 9.85 7.53 16.01
N VAL A 46 9.38 8.74 15.64
CA VAL A 46 10.03 10.02 16.01
C VAL A 46 9.26 10.73 17.13
N CYS A 47 7.97 10.99 16.93
CA CYS A 47 7.17 11.78 17.89
C CYS A 47 6.25 10.96 18.79
N ASN A 48 6.25 9.63 18.69
CA ASN A 48 5.41 8.72 19.48
C ASN A 48 3.88 8.95 19.39
N LYS A 49 3.43 9.77 18.43
CA LYS A 49 2.01 9.98 18.14
C LYS A 49 1.39 8.67 17.66
N LYS A 50 0.19 8.33 18.15
CA LYS A 50 -0.59 7.17 17.66
C LYS A 50 -0.96 7.41 16.20
N LEU A 51 -0.64 6.44 15.34
CA LEU A 51 -0.96 6.51 13.92
C LEU A 51 -2.41 6.09 13.70
N GLY A 52 -3.14 6.86 12.88
CA GLY A 52 -4.48 6.48 12.42
C GLY A 52 -4.41 5.32 11.42
N LEU A 53 -5.56 4.69 11.09
CA LEU A 53 -5.62 3.54 10.17
C LEU A 53 -4.86 3.76 8.85
N ILE A 54 -4.92 4.97 8.29
CA ILE A 54 -4.26 5.31 7.02
C ILE A 54 -2.74 5.47 7.21
N GLU A 55 -2.32 6.11 8.30
CA GLU A 55 -0.89 6.32 8.59
C GLU A 55 -0.17 5.00 8.90
N GLN A 56 -0.90 3.99 9.39
CA GLN A 56 -0.37 2.63 9.61
C GLN A 56 0.02 1.91 8.32
N GLY A 57 -0.61 2.24 7.19
CA GLY A 57 -0.30 1.63 5.89
C GLY A 57 0.91 2.26 5.20
N ILE A 58 1.45 3.36 5.75
CA ILE A 58 2.55 4.09 5.13
C ILE A 58 3.84 3.77 5.87
N VAL A 59 4.52 2.74 5.40
CA VAL A 59 5.80 2.29 5.92
C VAL A 59 6.92 2.90 5.09
N CYS A 60 7.94 3.44 5.75
CA CYS A 60 9.15 3.88 5.06
C CYS A 60 9.95 2.67 4.54
N ALA A 61 10.79 2.86 3.52
CA ALA A 61 11.67 1.80 3.01
C ALA A 61 12.67 1.28 4.07
N CYS A 62 12.98 2.08 5.09
CA CYS A 62 13.75 1.64 6.26
C CYS A 62 12.96 0.74 7.24
N GLY A 63 11.68 0.48 6.99
CA GLY A 63 10.81 -0.36 7.83
C GLY A 63 10.12 0.37 8.99
N GLY A 64 10.37 1.67 9.17
CA GLY A 64 9.74 2.48 10.21
C GLY A 64 8.32 2.94 9.87
N ASN A 65 7.48 3.07 10.91
CA ASN A 65 6.15 3.66 10.82
C ASN A 65 6.19 5.11 11.33
N PHE A 66 5.67 6.06 10.55
CA PHE A 66 5.76 7.49 10.85
C PHE A 66 4.44 8.20 10.58
N CYS A 67 4.20 9.31 11.29
CA CYS A 67 3.07 10.18 10.96
C CYS A 67 3.35 10.97 9.68
N ASN A 68 2.33 11.63 9.13
CA ASN A 68 2.43 12.41 7.89
C ASN A 68 3.65 13.34 7.84
N TYR A 69 3.98 13.99 8.96
CA TYR A 69 5.11 14.91 9.04
C TYR A 69 6.49 14.23 9.08
N HIS A 70 6.62 13.07 9.73
CA HIS A 70 7.92 12.38 9.89
C HIS A 70 8.19 11.31 8.83
N ARG A 71 7.24 11.10 7.90
CA ARG A 71 7.35 10.13 6.81
C ARG A 71 8.47 10.46 5.82
N TYR A 72 8.79 11.73 5.62
CA TYR A 72 9.82 12.16 4.66
C TYR A 72 11.22 11.84 5.18
N THR A 73 12.14 11.53 4.27
CA THR A 73 13.55 11.14 4.55
C THR A 73 14.35 12.17 5.32
N ASP A 74 13.95 13.44 5.26
CA ASP A 74 14.66 14.53 5.93
C ASP A 74 14.22 14.66 7.40
N ARG A 75 13.14 13.96 7.79
CA ARG A 75 12.43 14.14 9.06
C ARG A 75 12.61 12.98 10.03
N HIS A 76 13.04 11.83 9.51
CA HIS A 76 13.59 10.74 10.28
C HIS A 76 14.94 10.44 9.66
N GLU A 77 15.97 10.19 10.46
CA GLU A 77 17.33 9.89 9.99
C GLU A 77 17.34 8.56 9.22
N CYS A 78 16.87 8.58 7.97
CA CYS A 78 16.62 7.39 7.18
C CYS A 78 17.95 6.78 6.73
N THR A 79 18.20 5.54 7.13
CA THR A 79 19.41 4.80 6.78
C THR A 79 19.31 4.07 5.44
N PHE A 80 18.19 4.21 4.72
CA PHE A 80 17.94 3.51 3.47
C PHE A 80 18.54 4.27 2.27
N ASP A 81 19.34 3.59 1.44
CA ASP A 81 19.94 4.17 0.22
C ASP A 81 18.99 4.07 -0.98
N TYR A 82 18.21 5.13 -1.18
CA TYR A 82 17.30 5.27 -2.32
C TYR A 82 18.00 5.37 -3.68
N GLN A 83 19.27 5.83 -3.71
CA GLN A 83 19.99 6.01 -4.97
C GLN A 83 20.48 4.67 -5.51
N ALA A 84 20.98 3.79 -4.65
CA ALA A 84 21.35 2.45 -5.03
C ALA A 84 20.13 1.64 -5.50
N ASP A 85 19.03 1.63 -4.73
CA ASP A 85 17.79 0.94 -5.11
C ASP A 85 17.22 1.49 -6.44
N GLY A 86 17.18 2.81 -6.58
CA GLY A 86 16.70 3.45 -7.81
C GLY A 86 17.52 3.07 -9.05
N ARG A 87 18.85 3.06 -8.93
CA ARG A 87 19.74 2.62 -10.03
C ARG A 87 19.53 1.16 -10.39
N GLU A 88 19.39 0.28 -9.41
CA GLU A 88 19.16 -1.14 -9.66
C GLU A 88 17.82 -1.37 -10.35
N ARG A 89 16.76 -0.69 -9.91
CA ARG A 89 15.42 -0.77 -10.50
C ARG A 89 15.41 -0.25 -11.93
N LEU A 90 16.06 0.89 -12.19
CA LEU A 90 16.20 1.44 -13.54
C LEU A 90 17.01 0.50 -14.44
N ARG A 91 18.10 -0.10 -13.93
CA ARG A 91 18.91 -1.07 -14.70
C ARG A 91 18.10 -2.30 -15.11
N LYS A 92 17.25 -2.81 -14.22
CA LYS A 92 16.37 -3.95 -14.51
C LYS A 92 15.23 -3.59 -15.48
N ALA A 93 14.73 -2.36 -15.41
CA ALA A 93 13.62 -1.90 -16.24
C ALA A 93 14.04 -1.42 -17.64
N ASN A 94 15.29 -0.97 -17.82
CA ASN A 94 15.76 -0.49 -19.11
C ASN A 94 15.91 -1.65 -20.11
N PRO A 95 15.19 -1.60 -21.25
CA PRO A 95 15.38 -2.57 -22.31
C PRO A 95 16.78 -2.41 -22.90
N THR A 96 17.43 -3.53 -23.22
CA THR A 96 18.76 -3.52 -23.86
C THR A 96 18.64 -2.97 -25.27
N VAL A 97 19.13 -1.76 -25.49
CA VAL A 97 19.16 -1.13 -26.81
C VAL A 97 20.34 -1.70 -27.60
N THR A 98 20.09 -2.78 -28.34
CA THR A 98 21.04 -3.28 -29.35
C THR A 98 20.66 -2.71 -30.71
N SER A 99 21.55 -1.94 -31.33
CA SER A 99 21.36 -1.47 -32.69
C SER A 99 21.77 -2.56 -33.68
N GLU A 100 20.78 -3.25 -34.26
CA GLU A 100 21.02 -3.86 -35.57
C GLU A 100 21.16 -2.71 -36.56
N LYS A 101 22.30 -2.63 -37.29
CA LYS A 101 22.58 -1.55 -38.24
C LYS A 101 21.39 -1.44 -39.21
N LEU A 102 20.56 -0.42 -39.00
CA LEU A 102 19.42 -0.11 -39.85
C LEU A 102 19.92 -0.03 -41.29
N ARG A 103 19.42 -0.92 -42.16
CA ARG A 103 19.77 -0.91 -43.56
C ARG A 103 19.22 0.37 -44.18
N LYS A 104 20.12 1.12 -44.81
CA LYS A 104 19.81 2.36 -45.52
C LYS A 104 18.84 2.01 -46.67
N ILE A 105 17.68 2.67 -46.69
CA ILE A 105 16.73 2.65 -47.83
C ILE A 105 17.30 3.55 -48.93
#